data_AF-A0A1I1TF91-F1
#
_entry.id   AF-A0A1I1TF91-F1
#
_cell.length_a   1.000
_cell.length_b   1.000
_cell.length_c   1.000
_cell.angle_alpha   90.00
_cell.angle_beta   90.00
_cell.angle_gamma   90.00
#
_symmetry.space_group_name_H-M   'P 1'
#
loop_
_entity.id
_entity.type
_entity.pdbx_description
1 polymer ?
#
loop_
_entity_poly.entity_id
_entity_poly.type
_entity_poly.pdbx_seq_one_letter_code
_entity_poly.pdbx_strand_id
1 'polypeptide(L)'
;MRDGHGHRGKFKEECRNRDGGKAQTFRRGRALAFLEKLTITRATLQRQLNDPAFEAIKPVISGELKATEAIMEEFINVFQLHELPEEDNTSEDTPAGEESNSDESNNGSDES
;
A
#
# COMPACT_ATOMS: atom_id res chain seq x y z
N MET A 1 43.45 17.82 -44.20
CA MET A 1 43.82 18.12 -42.79
C MET A 1 43.11 19.39 -42.35
N ARG A 2 42.12 19.27 -41.44
CA ARG A 2 41.71 20.31 -40.49
C ARG A 2 41.02 19.61 -39.31
N ASP A 3 41.44 20.01 -38.13
CA ASP A 3 41.41 19.29 -36.87
C ASP A 3 40.04 19.20 -36.22
N GLY A 4 39.79 18.09 -35.54
CA GLY A 4 38.61 17.87 -34.73
C GLY A 4 38.69 18.61 -33.39
N HIS A 5 37.53 18.99 -32.84
CA HIS A 5 37.32 19.23 -31.41
C HIS A 5 35.91 18.76 -31.06
N GLY A 6 35.84 17.60 -30.40
CA GLY A 6 34.60 17.01 -29.90
C GLY A 6 34.12 17.75 -28.66
N HIS A 7 32.99 18.45 -28.78
CA HIS A 7 32.21 18.87 -27.62
C HIS A 7 31.27 17.73 -27.20
N ARG A 8 31.84 16.78 -26.44
CA ARG A 8 31.07 15.92 -25.52
C ARG A 8 30.52 16.83 -24.41
N GLY A 9 29.33 17.38 -24.65
CA GLY A 9 28.51 17.97 -23.60
C GLY A 9 28.22 16.89 -22.57
N LYS A 10 28.76 17.07 -21.37
CA LYS A 10 28.48 16.22 -20.20
C LYS A 10 26.99 16.34 -19.88
N PHE A 11 26.20 15.38 -20.32
CA PHE A 11 24.92 15.09 -19.66
C PHE A 11 25.27 14.68 -18.24
N LYS A 12 25.05 15.60 -17.31
CA LYS A 12 25.13 15.33 -15.87
C LYS A 12 23.96 14.40 -15.55
N GLU A 13 24.21 13.11 -15.71
CA GLU A 13 23.35 12.01 -15.35
C GLU A 13 23.25 11.97 -13.81
N GLU A 14 22.43 12.86 -13.29
CA GLU A 14 22.02 12.90 -11.89
C GLU A 14 20.53 12.57 -11.83
N CYS A 15 20.10 11.60 -12.64
CA CYS A 15 18.82 10.89 -12.47
C CYS A 15 18.96 9.86 -11.35
N ARG A 16 19.40 10.30 -10.17
CA ARG A 16 19.18 9.55 -8.93
C ARG A 16 17.80 9.90 -8.38
N ASN A 17 16.78 9.75 -9.23
CA ASN A 17 15.44 9.52 -8.71
C ASN A 17 15.46 8.08 -8.20
N ARG A 18 15.75 7.95 -6.90
CA ARG A 18 15.49 6.76 -6.12
C ARG A 18 14.14 6.19 -6.55
N ASP A 19 14.19 5.02 -7.18
CA ASP A 19 13.08 4.14 -7.51
C ASP A 19 12.32 3.67 -6.24
N GLY A 20 11.67 4.59 -5.52
CA GLY A 20 10.92 4.27 -4.30
C GLY A 20 9.40 4.34 -4.45
N GLY A 21 8.90 5.07 -5.45
CA GLY A 21 7.47 5.33 -5.62
C GLY A 21 7.05 5.11 -7.06
N LYS A 22 7.19 3.88 -7.57
CA LYS A 22 6.60 3.56 -8.87
C LYS A 22 5.09 3.73 -8.74
N ALA A 23 4.53 4.68 -9.49
CA ALA A 23 3.10 4.94 -9.54
C ALA A 23 2.32 3.62 -9.50
N GLN A 24 1.49 3.45 -8.47
CA GLN A 24 0.70 2.23 -8.29
C GLN A 24 -0.12 2.02 -9.56
N THR A 25 0.28 1.05 -10.37
CA THR A 25 -0.42 0.83 -11.63
C THR A 25 -1.83 0.36 -11.33
N PHE A 26 -2.81 0.81 -12.12
CA PHE A 26 -4.20 0.39 -12.01
C PHE A 26 -4.35 -1.14 -11.90
N ARG A 27 -3.47 -1.89 -12.56
CA ARG A 27 -3.42 -3.36 -12.52
C ARG A 27 -3.13 -3.88 -11.11
N ARG A 28 -2.13 -3.33 -10.42
CA ARG A 28 -1.80 -3.73 -9.03
C ARG A 28 -2.94 -3.38 -8.08
N GLY A 29 -3.48 -2.17 -8.16
CA GLY A 29 -4.61 -1.76 -7.32
C GLY A 29 -5.84 -2.67 -7.50
N ARG A 30 -6.17 -3.04 -8.74
CA ARG A 30 -7.26 -3.98 -9.03
C ARG A 30 -6.96 -5.40 -8.55
N ALA A 31 -5.72 -5.86 -8.66
CA ALA A 31 -5.32 -7.16 -8.16
C ALA A 31 -5.47 -7.26 -6.63
N LEU A 32 -5.03 -6.22 -5.90
CA LEU A 32 -5.19 -6.14 -4.44
C LEU A 32 -6.66 -6.11 -4.02
N ALA A 33 -7.49 -5.30 -4.68
CA ALA A 33 -8.93 -5.26 -4.40
C ALA A 33 -9.63 -6.61 -4.65
N PHE A 34 -9.16 -7.37 -5.66
CA PHE A 34 -9.67 -8.72 -5.90
C PHE A 34 -9.21 -9.71 -4.82
N LEU A 35 -7.95 -9.64 -4.39
CA LEU A 35 -7.42 -10.46 -3.30
C LEU A 35 -8.14 -10.18 -1.96
N GLU A 36 -8.48 -8.93 -1.70
CA GLU A 36 -9.30 -8.53 -0.55
C GLU A 36 -10.66 -9.21 -0.58
N LYS A 37 -11.33 -9.24 -1.74
CA LYS A 37 -12.60 -9.97 -1.90
C LYS A 37 -12.44 -11.46 -1.56
N LEU A 38 -11.38 -12.12 -2.04
CA LEU A 38 -11.12 -13.53 -1.71
C LEU A 38 -10.87 -13.74 -0.21
N THR A 39 -10.20 -12.79 0.44
CA THR A 39 -9.97 -12.82 1.89
C THR A 39 -11.28 -12.75 2.67
N ILE A 40 -12.22 -11.90 2.25
CA ILE A 40 -13.57 -11.82 2.84
C ILE A 40 -14.34 -13.12 2.64
N THR A 41 -14.30 -13.69 1.42
CA THR A 41 -14.93 -14.98 1.13
C THR A 41 -14.37 -16.09 2.02
N ARG A 42 -13.04 -16.18 2.14
CA ARG A 42 -12.35 -17.13 3.02
C ARG A 42 -12.82 -17.02 4.47
N ALA A 43 -12.84 -15.80 5.01
CA ALA A 43 -13.30 -15.55 6.37
C ALA A 43 -14.78 -15.94 6.57
N THR A 44 -15.61 -15.75 5.55
CA THR A 44 -17.03 -16.13 5.58
C THR A 44 -17.19 -17.66 5.62
N LEU A 45 -16.47 -18.39 4.76
CA LEU A 45 -16.49 -19.86 4.75
C LEU A 45 -15.98 -20.45 6.08
N GLN A 46 -14.94 -19.85 6.67
CA GLN A 46 -14.44 -20.24 7.99
C GLN A 46 -15.49 -20.04 9.09
N ARG A 47 -16.25 -18.93 9.07
CA ARG A 47 -17.35 -18.72 10.02
C ARG A 47 -18.44 -19.77 9.84
N GLN A 48 -18.82 -20.09 8.61
CA GLN A 48 -19.83 -21.12 8.32
C GLN A 48 -19.41 -22.51 8.81
N LEU A 49 -18.12 -22.86 8.74
CA LEU A 49 -17.62 -24.14 9.28
C LEU A 49 -17.79 -24.27 10.80
N ASN A 50 -17.79 -23.14 11.51
CA ASN A 50 -17.97 -23.11 12.96
C ASN A 50 -19.43 -23.02 13.39
N ASP A 51 -20.35 -22.77 12.45
CA ASP A 51 -21.77 -22.64 12.74
C ASP A 51 -22.49 -24.00 12.59
N PRO A 52 -23.13 -24.51 13.67
CA PRO A 52 -23.82 -25.81 13.64
C PRO A 52 -24.97 -25.86 12.62
N ALA A 53 -25.51 -24.73 12.19
CA ALA A 53 -26.54 -24.68 11.15
C ALA A 53 -26.06 -25.28 9.81
N PHE A 54 -24.75 -25.34 9.58
CA PHE A 54 -24.17 -25.84 8.34
C PHE A 54 -23.55 -27.25 8.45
N GLU A 55 -23.76 -27.98 9.56
CA GLU A 55 -23.20 -29.32 9.76
C GLU A 55 -23.41 -30.27 8.57
N ALA A 56 -24.63 -30.29 8.03
CA ALA A 56 -25.00 -31.17 6.91
C ALA A 56 -24.19 -30.90 5.62
N ILE A 57 -23.62 -29.70 5.47
CA ILE A 57 -22.89 -29.28 4.26
C ILE A 57 -21.43 -28.92 4.53
N LYS A 58 -20.90 -29.19 5.74
CA LYS A 58 -19.49 -28.93 6.07
C LYS A 58 -18.48 -29.49 5.06
N PRO A 59 -18.67 -30.70 4.46
CA PRO A 59 -17.75 -31.21 3.44
C PRO A 59 -17.68 -30.31 2.20
N VAL A 60 -18.82 -29.72 1.80
CA VAL A 60 -18.91 -28.80 0.65
C VAL A 60 -18.20 -27.49 0.98
N ILE A 61 -18.52 -26.89 2.14
CA ILE A 61 -17.89 -25.63 2.58
C ILE A 61 -16.37 -25.81 2.74
N SER A 62 -15.93 -26.95 3.26
CA SER A 62 -14.50 -27.27 3.39
C SER A 62 -13.82 -27.38 2.03
N GLY A 63 -14.50 -27.95 1.03
CA GLY A 63 -14.01 -28.00 -0.35
C GLY A 63 -13.90 -26.61 -0.99
N GLU A 64 -14.92 -25.78 -0.82
CA GLU A 64 -14.94 -24.40 -1.32
C GLU A 64 -13.87 -23.53 -0.66
N LEU A 65 -13.65 -23.69 0.65
CA LEU A 65 -12.60 -23.00 1.38
C LEU A 65 -11.23 -23.35 0.81
N LYS A 66 -10.95 -24.64 0.61
CA LYS A 66 -9.68 -25.09 -0.01
C LYS A 66 -9.51 -24.57 -1.42
N ALA A 67 -10.58 -24.57 -2.24
CA ALA A 67 -10.53 -24.02 -3.59
C ALA A 67 -10.23 -22.51 -3.57
N THR A 68 -10.85 -21.77 -2.66
CA THR A 68 -10.61 -20.33 -2.48
C THR A 68 -9.15 -20.06 -2.08
N GLU A 69 -8.62 -20.82 -1.13
CA GLU A 69 -7.22 -20.70 -0.69
C GLU A 69 -6.25 -21.00 -1.84
N ALA A 70 -6.49 -22.06 -2.62
CA ALA A 70 -5.67 -22.39 -3.79
C ALA A 70 -5.67 -21.26 -4.85
N ILE A 71 -6.84 -20.68 -5.13
CA ILE A 71 -6.97 -19.54 -6.06
C ILE A 71 -6.21 -18.32 -5.52
N MET A 72 -6.29 -18.04 -4.21
CA MET A 72 -5.54 -16.94 -3.60
C MET A 72 -4.03 -17.12 -3.79
N GLU A 73 -3.50 -18.31 -3.52
CA GLU A 73 -2.08 -18.62 -3.68
C GLU A 73 -1.62 -18.47 -5.14
N GLU A 74 -2.37 -19.06 -6.08
CA GLU A 74 -2.08 -18.92 -7.51
C GLU A 74 -2.13 -17.46 -7.96
N PHE A 75 -3.16 -16.72 -7.53
CA PHE A 75 -3.34 -15.31 -7.89
C PHE A 75 -2.17 -14.46 -7.39
N ILE A 76 -1.77 -14.63 -6.14
CA ILE A 76 -0.63 -13.89 -5.58
C ILE A 76 0.65 -14.18 -6.37
N ASN A 77 0.91 -15.43 -6.73
CA ASN A 77 2.08 -15.84 -7.50
C ASN A 77 2.05 -15.27 -8.93
N VAL A 78 0.92 -15.38 -9.63
CA VAL A 78 0.74 -14.87 -11.00
C VAL A 78 0.96 -13.35 -11.07
N PHE A 79 0.47 -12.64 -10.06
CA PHE A 79 0.60 -11.18 -9.98
C PHE A 79 1.84 -10.70 -9.20
N GLN A 80 2.70 -11.61 -8.73
CA GLN A 80 3.91 -11.32 -7.94
C GLN A 80 3.63 -10.34 -6.78
N LEU A 81 2.50 -10.52 -6.09
CA LEU A 81 2.07 -9.56 -5.06
C LEU A 81 2.95 -9.61 -3.80
N HIS A 82 3.81 -10.64 -3.65
CA HIS A 82 4.77 -10.80 -2.55
C HIS A 82 6.00 -9.86 -2.62
N GLU A 83 6.32 -9.28 -3.79
CA GLU A 83 7.67 -8.73 -4.06
C GLU A 83 7.85 -7.23 -3.81
N LEU A 84 6.82 -6.51 -3.38
CA LEU A 84 6.95 -5.07 -3.14
C LEU A 84 6.60 -4.79 -1.68
N PRO A 85 7.58 -4.39 -0.85
CA PRO A 85 7.30 -4.01 0.53
C PRO A 85 6.19 -2.97 0.53
N GLU A 86 5.29 -3.11 1.48
CA GLU A 86 4.32 -2.10 1.89
C GLU A 86 5.10 -0.87 2.37
N GLU A 87 5.72 -0.12 1.46
CA GLU A 87 6.28 1.20 1.75
C GLU A 87 5.08 2.12 1.92
N ASP A 88 4.59 2.12 3.16
CA ASP A 88 4.14 3.27 3.92
C ASP A 88 3.33 4.30 3.11
N ASN A 89 2.02 4.06 2.99
CA ASN A 89 1.07 5.13 2.75
C ASN A 89 0.84 5.93 4.05
N THR A 90 1.91 6.44 4.66
CA THR A 90 1.84 7.57 5.60
C THR A 90 2.22 8.83 4.83
N SER A 91 1.29 9.31 4.00
CA SER A 91 1.29 10.73 3.67
C SER A 91 0.79 11.48 4.92
N GLU A 92 1.71 11.72 5.86
CA GLU A 92 1.59 12.83 6.81
C GLU A 92 1.61 14.13 5.98
N ASP A 93 0.44 14.70 5.76
CA ASP A 93 0.33 16.07 5.26
C ASP A 93 0.39 17.00 6.47
N THR A 94 1.61 17.24 6.95
CA THR A 94 1.93 18.29 7.93
C THR A 94 2.44 19.51 7.17
N PRO A 95 1.69 20.62 7.09
CA PRO A 95 2.29 21.91 6.77
C PRO A 95 2.70 22.59 8.08
N ALA A 96 4.01 22.62 8.35
CA ALA A 96 4.63 23.43 9.39
C ALA A 96 5.35 24.64 8.77
N GLY A 97 5.25 25.79 9.44
CA GLY A 97 6.03 27.02 9.21
C GLY A 97 5.17 28.24 8.85
N GLU A 98 4.52 28.89 9.82
CA GLU A 98 5.05 30.02 10.63
C GLU A 98 5.09 31.35 9.87
N GLU A 99 4.31 32.35 10.33
CA GLU A 99 4.86 33.68 10.62
C GLU A 99 4.14 34.31 11.83
N SER A 100 4.98 34.96 12.62
CA SER A 100 4.81 35.55 13.94
C SER A 100 3.93 36.81 13.91
N ASN A 101 3.15 37.00 14.97
CA ASN A 101 3.04 38.34 15.57
C ASN A 101 2.82 38.20 17.08
N SER A 102 3.89 38.49 17.79
CA SER A 102 3.90 38.93 19.18
C SER A 102 3.09 40.22 19.32
N ASP A 103 2.20 40.29 20.31
CA ASP A 103 2.19 41.44 21.20
C ASP A 103 1.62 41.07 22.57
N GLU A 104 2.58 41.02 23.49
CA GLU A 104 2.55 41.15 24.94
C GLU A 104 1.41 42.04 25.49
N SER A 105 0.71 41.57 26.53
CA SER A 105 0.36 42.41 27.69
C SER A 105 -0.02 41.56 28.90
N ASN A 106 0.91 41.57 29.87
CA ASN A 106 0.78 41.18 31.27
C ASN A 106 -0.39 41.84 32.01
N ASN A 107 -1.07 41.08 32.87
CA ASN A 107 -1.07 41.20 34.36
C ASN A 107 -2.16 40.24 34.90
N GLY A 108 -1.87 39.29 35.79
CA GLY A 108 -1.67 39.52 37.24
C GLY A 108 -3.01 39.92 37.87
N SER A 109 -3.64 39.25 38.83
CA SER A 109 -3.19 38.56 40.05
C SER A 109 -4.47 37.91 40.63
N ASP A 110 -4.47 36.67 41.11
CA ASP A 110 -4.19 36.27 42.50
C ASP A 110 -5.37 36.42 43.50
N GLU A 111 -5.54 35.36 44.30
CA GLU A 111 -6.24 35.21 45.59
C GLU A 111 -7.74 35.51 45.75
N SER A 112 -8.54 34.43 45.94
CA SER A 112 -9.08 33.97 47.25
C SER A 112 -10.25 32.99 47.08
#